data_AF-A0A1V5ISU8-F1
#
_entry.id   AF-A0A1V5ISU8-F1
#
_cell.length_a   1.000
_cell.length_b   1.000
_cell.length_c   1.000
_cell.angle_alpha   90.00
_cell.angle_beta   90.00
_cell.angle_gamma   90.00
#
_symmetry.space_group_name_H-M   'P 1'
#
loop_
_entity.id
_entity.type
_entity.pdbx_description
1 polymer ?
#
loop_
_entity_poly.entity_id
_entity_poly.type
_entity_poly.pdbx_seq_one_letter_code
_entity_poly.pdbx_strand_id
1 'polypeptide(L)'
;MSLAIKIMECFDTEIGEALCSGCSRWTIFRGSRDELGVPLEPDEEACGLGLDHPAEPQCLRHNTYLEICERAKDMADLVNLAKGGDEGVDYC
;
A
#
# COMPACT_ATOMS: atom_id res chain seq x y z
N MET A 1 8.61 -5.13 18.56
CA MET A 1 7.95 -4.59 17.35
C MET A 1 7.66 -3.12 17.59
N SER A 2 8.15 -2.23 16.73
CA SER A 2 7.90 -0.78 16.82
C SER A 2 6.42 -0.47 16.54
N LEU A 3 5.86 0.52 17.23
CA LEU A 3 4.51 1.04 16.97
C LEU A 3 4.36 1.50 15.51
N ALA A 4 5.43 2.04 14.92
CA ALA A 4 5.49 2.42 13.52
C ALA A 4 5.21 1.23 12.59
N ILE A 5 5.79 0.06 12.89
CA ILE A 5 5.61 -1.16 12.08
C ILE A 5 4.14 -1.62 12.15
N LYS A 6 3.53 -1.61 13.33
CA LYS A 6 2.11 -1.99 13.48
C LYS A 6 1.15 -1.02 12.79
N ILE A 7 1.45 0.28 12.83
CA ILE A 7 0.68 1.28 12.09
C ILE A 7 0.81 1.03 10.59
N MET A 8 2.04 0.85 10.10
CA MET A 8 2.29 0.63 8.67
C MET A 8 1.65 -0.68 8.15
N GLU A 9 1.70 -1.79 8.90
CA GLU A 9 1.09 -3.07 8.51
C GLU A 9 -0.45 -2.98 8.40
N CYS A 10 -1.11 -2.31 9.36
CA CYS A 10 -2.56 -2.05 9.29
C CYS A 10 -2.90 -1.10 8.13
N PHE A 11 -2.08 -0.08 7.89
CA PHE A 11 -2.30 0.88 6.82
C PHE A 11 -2.13 0.24 5.44
N ASP A 12 -1.15 -0.64 5.26
CA ASP A 12 -0.84 -1.22 3.96
C ASP A 12 -2.02 -2.05 3.41
N THR A 13 -2.61 -2.88 4.28
CA THR A 13 -3.74 -3.74 3.93
C THR A 13 -5.01 -2.93 3.66
N GLU A 14 -5.38 -2.01 4.55
CA GLU A 14 -6.64 -1.28 4.42
C GLU A 14 -6.60 -0.15 3.38
N ILE A 15 -5.47 0.56 3.26
CA ILE A 15 -5.34 1.72 2.36
C ILE A 15 -4.94 1.30 0.96
N GLY A 16 -4.08 0.28 0.83
CA GLY A 16 -3.76 -0.30 -0.47
C GLY A 16 -5.01 -0.80 -1.18
N GLU A 17 -5.83 -1.59 -0.48
CA GLU A 17 -7.12 -2.06 -1.00
C GLU A 17 -8.09 -0.91 -1.25
N ALA A 18 -8.26 0.03 -0.31
CA ALA A 18 -9.20 1.14 -0.50
C ALA A 18 -8.83 2.05 -1.68
N LEU A 19 -7.54 2.30 -1.91
CA LEU A 19 -7.08 3.14 -3.00
C LEU A 19 -7.16 2.44 -4.35
N CYS A 20 -6.90 1.13 -4.42
CA CYS A 20 -6.92 0.38 -5.69
C CYS A 20 -8.29 -0.24 -6.01
N SER A 21 -9.18 -0.39 -5.02
CA SER A 21 -10.54 -0.86 -5.22
C SER A 21 -11.31 0.04 -6.20
N GLY A 22 -12.02 -0.60 -7.13
CA GLY A 22 -12.77 0.08 -8.20
C GLY A 22 -11.91 0.91 -9.15
N CYS A 23 -10.59 0.69 -9.21
CA CYS A 23 -9.74 1.37 -10.20
C CYS A 23 -10.12 0.93 -11.61
N SER A 24 -10.49 1.87 -12.48
CA SER A 24 -10.88 1.56 -13.87
C SER A 24 -9.73 1.05 -14.75
N ARG A 25 -8.50 1.03 -14.23
CA ARG A 25 -7.33 0.43 -14.88
C ARG A 25 -7.12 -1.03 -14.50
N TRP A 26 -7.86 -1.52 -13.51
CA TRP A 26 -7.86 -2.94 -13.16
C TRP A 26 -8.42 -3.71 -14.35
N THR A 27 -7.62 -4.63 -14.89
CA THR A 27 -7.89 -5.29 -16.15
C THR A 27 -7.81 -6.79 -15.93
N ILE A 28 -8.75 -7.51 -16.54
CA ILE A 28 -8.75 -8.97 -16.52
C ILE A 28 -7.86 -9.46 -17.66
N PHE A 29 -6.72 -10.03 -17.31
CA PHE A 29 -5.86 -10.75 -18.23
C PHE A 29 -6.41 -12.16 -18.38
N ARG A 30 -6.94 -12.46 -19.57
CA ARG A 30 -7.53 -13.77 -19.80
C ARG A 30 -6.45 -14.83 -19.93
N GLY A 31 -6.58 -15.91 -19.17
CA GLY A 31 -5.70 -17.07 -19.26
C GLY A 31 -5.84 -17.76 -20.62
N SER A 32 -4.87 -18.62 -20.92
CA SER A 32 -4.91 -19.41 -22.15
C SER A 32 -6.18 -20.28 -22.24
N ARG A 33 -6.64 -20.51 -23.47
CA ARG A 33 -7.83 -21.32 -23.79
C ARG A 33 -7.48 -22.39 -24.82
N ASP A 34 -8.18 -23.51 -24.77
CA ASP A 34 -8.07 -24.54 -25.80
C ASP A 34 -8.80 -24.15 -27.10
N GLU A 35 -8.73 -25.03 -28.11
CA GLU A 35 -9.37 -24.82 -29.43
C GLU A 35 -10.91 -24.73 -29.36
N LEU A 36 -11.51 -25.15 -28.24
CA LEU A 36 -12.95 -25.09 -27.97
C LEU A 36 -13.33 -23.89 -27.07
N GLY A 37 -12.36 -23.07 -26.68
CA GLY A 37 -12.54 -21.89 -25.83
C GLY A 37 -12.63 -22.20 -24.34
N VAL A 38 -12.32 -23.42 -23.91
CA VAL A 38 -12.29 -23.81 -22.48
C VAL A 38 -11.06 -23.17 -21.82
N PRO A 39 -11.22 -22.53 -20.65
CA PRO A 39 -10.09 -21.99 -19.89
C PRO A 39 -9.12 -23.11 -19.48
N LEU A 40 -7.86 -22.98 -19.89
CA LEU A 40 -6.75 -23.82 -19.43
C LEU A 40 -6.01 -23.17 -18.26
N GLU A 41 -5.94 -21.84 -18.27
CA GLU A 41 -5.45 -21.03 -17.17
C GLU A 41 -6.57 -20.12 -16.65
N PRO A 42 -6.59 -19.81 -15.34
CA PRO A 42 -7.54 -18.86 -14.79
C PRO A 42 -7.28 -17.47 -15.36
N ASP A 43 -8.33 -16.67 -15.42
CA ASP A 43 -8.18 -15.24 -15.68
C ASP A 43 -7.55 -14.57 -14.45
N GLU A 44 -6.60 -13.67 -14.67
CA GLU A 44 -5.92 -12.91 -13.61
C GLU A 44 -6.40 -11.47 -13.61
N GLU A 45 -6.79 -10.96 -12.44
CA GLU A 45 -7.00 -9.54 -12.25
C GLU A 45 -5.64 -8.89 -11.96
N ALA A 46 -5.17 -8.06 -12.88
CA ALA A 46 -3.90 -7.36 -12.76
C ALA A 46 -4.02 -5.90 -13.21
N CYS A 47 -3.01 -5.10 -12.89
CA CYS A 47 -3.07 -3.67 -13.18
C CYS A 47 -2.87 -3.54 -14.68
N GLY A 48 -3.69 -2.76 -15.37
CA GLY A 48 -3.45 -2.44 -16.79
C GLY A 48 -2.12 -1.70 -17.03
N LEU A 49 -1.42 -1.30 -15.97
CA LEU A 49 -0.04 -0.79 -16.00
C LEU A 49 1.03 -1.84 -15.64
N GLY A 50 0.66 -3.11 -15.42
CA GLY A 50 1.59 -4.18 -14.98
C GLY A 50 2.08 -4.03 -13.54
N LEU A 51 1.39 -3.22 -12.74
CA LEU A 51 1.73 -2.94 -11.35
C LEU A 51 1.25 -4.05 -10.41
N ASP A 52 2.06 -5.08 -10.25
CA ASP A 52 2.10 -5.89 -9.01
C ASP A 52 2.85 -5.15 -7.86
N HIS A 53 2.95 -3.81 -8.00
CA HIS A 53 3.79 -2.84 -7.28
C HIS A 53 5.30 -3.09 -7.38
N PRO A 54 6.01 -2.22 -8.15
CA PRO A 54 6.58 -1.02 -7.54
C PRO A 54 6.50 0.27 -8.41
N ALA A 55 6.35 1.41 -7.73
CA ALA A 55 6.79 2.75 -8.13
C ALA A 55 6.63 3.17 -9.61
N GLU A 56 5.40 3.36 -10.08
CA GLU A 56 5.14 4.10 -11.33
C GLU A 56 4.73 5.55 -10.98
N PRO A 57 5.55 6.57 -11.27
CA PRO A 57 5.31 7.98 -10.91
C PRO A 57 4.00 8.56 -11.46
N GLN A 58 3.46 7.92 -12.51
CA GLN A 58 2.27 8.34 -13.24
C GLN A 58 0.95 7.86 -12.60
N CYS A 59 0.99 7.01 -11.57
CA CYS A 59 -0.21 6.56 -10.87
C CYS A 59 -0.55 7.49 -9.68
N LEU A 60 -1.56 8.35 -9.85
CA LEU A 60 -1.99 9.28 -8.80
C LEU A 60 -2.39 8.57 -7.50
N ARG A 61 -3.12 7.44 -7.58
CA ARG A 61 -3.54 6.64 -6.43
C ARG A 61 -2.33 6.10 -5.64
N HIS A 62 -1.28 5.68 -6.35
CA HIS A 62 -0.04 5.23 -5.71
C HIS A 62 0.74 6.39 -5.08
N ASN A 63 0.83 7.54 -5.74
CA ASN A 63 1.48 8.71 -5.15
C ASN A 63 0.77 9.15 -3.85
N THR A 64 -0.58 9.10 -3.84
CA THR A 64 -1.35 9.35 -2.61
C THR A 64 -1.07 8.30 -1.52
N TYR A 65 -0.96 7.02 -1.89
CA TYR A 65 -0.54 5.98 -0.94
C TYR A 65 0.84 6.28 -0.34
N LEU A 66 1.83 6.62 -1.16
CA LEU A 66 3.19 6.94 -0.70
C LEU A 66 3.20 8.14 0.25
N GLU A 67 2.44 9.19 -0.08
CA GLU A 67 2.30 10.38 0.76
C GLU A 67 1.66 10.05 2.12
N ILE A 68 0.65 9.19 2.15
CA ILE A 68 0.04 8.73 3.41
C ILE A 68 1.05 7.94 4.24
N CYS A 69 1.80 7.03 3.61
CA CYS A 69 2.84 6.24 4.24
C CYS A 69 3.98 7.10 4.81
N GLU A 70 4.39 8.17 4.11
CA GLU A 70 5.37 9.13 4.59
C GLU A 70 4.85 9.88 5.84
N ARG A 71 3.64 10.43 5.77
CA ARG A 71 3.00 11.11 6.91
C ARG A 71 2.79 10.17 8.11
N ALA A 72 2.51 8.90 7.87
CA ALA A 72 2.37 7.90 8.94
C ALA A 72 3.69 7.64 9.68
N LYS A 73 4.82 7.66 8.96
CA LYS A 73 6.15 7.58 9.59
C LYS A 73 6.44 8.81 10.43
N ASP A 74 6.17 10.01 9.90
CA ASP A 74 6.35 11.26 10.66
C ASP A 74 5.53 11.25 11.96
N MET A 75 4.28 10.80 11.90
CA MET A 75 3.44 10.65 13.09
C MET A 75 4.02 9.63 14.09
N ALA A 76 4.53 8.50 13.61
CA ALA A 76 5.14 7.51 14.49
C ALA A 76 6.40 8.07 15.19
N ASP A 77 7.21 8.85 14.49
CA ASP A 77 8.39 9.51 15.04
C ASP A 77 8.03 10.56 16.09
N LEU A 78 6.99 11.37 15.84
CA LEU A 78 6.47 12.32 16.83
C LEU A 78 5.95 11.63 18.10
N VAL A 79 5.26 10.49 17.96
CA VAL A 79 4.79 9.70 19.11
C VAL A 79 5.96 9.09 19.87
N ASN A 80 7.00 8.62 19.17
CA ASN A 80 8.21 8.12 19.83
C ASN A 80 8.97 9.22 20.56
N LEU A 81 9.06 10.43 19.99
CA LEU A 81 9.63 11.60 20.65
C LEU A 81 8.85 11.98 21.91
N ALA A 82 7.52 12.00 21.83
CA ALA A 82 6.66 12.26 22.98
C ALA A 82 6.83 11.22 24.10
N LYS A 83 7.08 9.94 23.74
CA LYS A 83 7.36 8.87 24.70
C LYS A 83 8.77 8.96 25.31
N GLY A 84 9.75 9.42 24.54
CA GLY A 84 11.13 9.65 25.03
C GLY A 84 11.28 10.94 25.83
N GLY A 85 10.34 11.88 25.71
CA GLY A 85 10.31 13.15 26.45
C GLY A 85 9.96 13.03 27.94
N ASP A 86 9.54 11.84 28.41
CA ASP A 86 9.28 11.57 29.84
C ASP A 86 10.55 11.12 30.60
N GLU A 87 11.63 10.76 29.91
CA GLU A 87 12.90 10.37 30.55
C GLU A 87 13.92 11.52 30.49
N GLY A 88 13.78 12.48 31.42
CA GLY A 88 14.92 13.28 31.88
C GLY A 88 15.01 14.73 31.41
N VAL A 89 13.95 15.52 31.60
CA VAL A 89 14.13 16.98 31.72
C VAL A 89 14.16 17.34 33.21
N ASP A 90 15.33 17.18 33.82
CA ASP A 90 15.63 17.78 35.13
C ASP A 90 15.91 19.28 34.90
N TYR A 91 14.93 20.12 35.20
CA TYR A 91 15.15 21.55 35.35
C TYR A 91 15.71 21.82 36.75
N CYS A 92 17.01 21.60 36.94
CA CYS A 92 17.79 22.14 38.07
C CYS A 92 19.06 22.83 37.56
#